data_AF-A0A1X4J1G9-F1
#
_entry.id   AF-A0A1X4J1G9-F1
#
_cell.length_a   1.000
_cell.length_b   1.000
_cell.length_c   1.000
_cell.angle_alpha   90.00
_cell.angle_beta   90.00
_cell.angle_gamma   90.00
#
_symmetry.space_group_name_H-M   'P 1'
#
loop_
_entity.id
_entity.type
_entity.pdbx_description
1 polymer ?
#
loop_
_entity_poly.entity_id
_entity_poly.type
_entity_poly.pdbx_seq_one_letter_code
_entity_poly.pdbx_strand_id
1 'polypeptide(L)'
;MSSEALAPIIIKRKKVVAGGGHHGGAWKVAYADFVTAMMAFFLLMWLLNATTEQQRKGLADYFSPTIPITKMSGGGDGSFWGDDVFSEDTLAQTGTGASKEFQAEMNKARGDLALEAGGAGQGSSGPGALAVAEDLLETLTARGGESMAALKEARHVVTRLSDEGLVIDIFDSPSAQLFDPGTTRPTPLLEDTLASVASLLGLVTNDISVAGYLAARPIVVRDNPVWDLSTSRADTARAMLEGSGFDPRRIQRVTGFADRKPADLNRMSLRNNRIEIVVLRDDL
;
A
#
# COMPACT_ATOMS: atom_id res chain seq x y z
N MET A 1 -93.79 42.69 -37.39
CA MET A 1 -92.87 43.80 -37.74
C MET A 1 -92.25 44.32 -36.45
N SER A 2 -91.11 43.77 -36.04
CA SER A 2 -90.02 44.49 -35.34
C SER A 2 -89.06 43.42 -34.80
N SER A 3 -88.05 43.13 -35.62
CA SER A 3 -86.85 42.41 -35.22
C SER A 3 -86.21 43.13 -34.03
N GLU A 4 -86.28 42.56 -32.83
CA GLU A 4 -85.30 42.92 -31.81
C GLU A 4 -83.96 42.37 -32.27
N ALA A 5 -83.17 43.28 -32.86
CA ALA A 5 -81.81 43.01 -33.24
C ALA A 5 -81.02 42.67 -31.97
N LEU A 6 -80.70 41.39 -31.80
CA LEU A 6 -79.71 40.93 -30.83
C LEU A 6 -78.38 41.59 -31.23
N ALA A 7 -78.08 42.74 -30.65
CA ALA A 7 -76.79 43.40 -30.83
C ALA A 7 -75.69 42.40 -30.45
N PRO A 8 -74.66 42.19 -31.29
CA PRO A 8 -73.62 41.21 -31.01
C PRO A 8 -72.88 41.64 -29.74
N ILE A 9 -72.91 40.80 -28.71
CA ILE A 9 -72.14 41.01 -27.48
C ILE A 9 -70.67 40.73 -27.81
N ILE A 10 -69.92 41.79 -28.09
CA ILE A 10 -68.47 41.72 -28.32
C ILE A 10 -67.77 41.65 -26.95
N ILE A 11 -67.39 40.45 -26.53
CA ILE A 11 -66.57 40.26 -25.34
C ILE A 11 -65.11 40.57 -25.70
N LYS A 12 -64.69 41.82 -25.48
CA LYS A 12 -63.27 42.21 -25.60
C LYS A 12 -62.50 41.75 -24.37
N ARG A 13 -61.92 40.54 -24.42
CA ARG A 13 -60.92 40.12 -23.43
C ARG A 13 -59.61 40.83 -23.71
N LYS A 14 -59.42 42.00 -23.12
CA LYS A 14 -58.08 42.59 -23.02
C LYS A 14 -57.31 41.73 -22.02
N LYS A 15 -56.50 40.80 -22.54
CA LYS A 15 -55.43 40.21 -21.75
C LYS A 15 -54.51 41.37 -21.40
N VAL A 16 -54.64 41.91 -20.20
CA VAL A 16 -53.57 42.69 -19.60
C VAL A 16 -52.49 41.66 -19.30
N VAL A 17 -51.71 41.34 -20.33
CA VAL A 17 -50.36 40.90 -20.10
C VAL A 17 -49.77 42.11 -19.39
N ALA A 18 -49.53 42.00 -18.08
CA ALA A 18 -48.54 42.83 -17.45
C ALA A 18 -47.27 42.56 -18.28
N GLY A 19 -47.06 43.40 -19.29
CA GLY A 19 -45.98 43.27 -20.24
C GLY A 19 -44.72 43.14 -19.40
N GLY A 20 -43.97 42.07 -19.63
CA GLY A 20 -42.79 41.71 -18.87
C GLY A 20 -41.87 42.91 -18.69
N GLY A 21 -42.06 43.63 -17.59
CA GLY A 21 -41.31 44.83 -17.24
C GLY A 21 -39.93 44.50 -16.67
N HIS A 22 -39.36 43.35 -17.03
CA HIS A 22 -38.14 42.84 -16.42
C HIS A 22 -37.11 42.29 -17.43
N HIS A 23 -37.32 42.46 -18.74
CA HIS A 23 -36.37 41.96 -19.76
C HIS A 23 -35.30 42.97 -20.22
N GLY A 24 -35.37 44.23 -19.77
CA GLY A 24 -34.33 45.24 -20.02
C GLY A 24 -33.19 45.25 -18.99
N GLY A 25 -33.38 44.58 -17.84
CA GLY A 25 -32.42 44.53 -16.74
C GLY A 25 -31.71 43.18 -16.58
N ALA A 26 -32.26 42.08 -17.10
CA ALA A 26 -31.71 40.74 -16.93
C ALA A 26 -30.29 40.60 -17.50
N TRP A 27 -29.99 41.23 -18.65
CA TRP A 27 -28.65 41.23 -19.21
C TRP A 27 -27.65 42.05 -18.38
N LYS A 28 -28.12 43.13 -17.72
CA LYS A 28 -27.32 43.92 -16.79
C LYS A 28 -27.05 43.15 -15.49
N VAL A 29 -27.98 42.30 -15.06
CA VAL A 29 -27.78 41.41 -13.90
C VAL A 29 -26.75 40.35 -14.24
N ALA A 30 -26.83 39.71 -15.42
CA ALA A 30 -25.81 38.75 -15.85
C ALA A 30 -24.44 39.41 -16.05
N TYR A 31 -24.40 40.63 -16.58
CA TYR A 31 -23.16 41.39 -16.71
C TYR A 31 -22.59 41.81 -15.35
N ALA A 32 -23.44 42.27 -14.42
CA ALA A 32 -23.03 42.61 -13.07
C ALA A 32 -22.48 41.37 -12.34
N ASP A 33 -23.15 40.22 -12.46
CA ASP A 33 -22.72 38.95 -11.86
C ASP A 33 -21.37 38.50 -12.41
N PHE A 34 -21.17 38.60 -13.73
CA PHE A 34 -19.89 38.30 -14.37
C PHE A 34 -18.76 39.23 -13.89
N VAL A 35 -19.03 40.54 -13.81
CA VAL A 35 -18.05 41.51 -13.30
C VAL A 35 -17.73 41.27 -11.83
N THR A 36 -18.71 40.92 -11.00
CA THR A 36 -18.48 40.59 -9.58
C THR A 36 -17.71 39.28 -9.41
N ALA A 37 -17.97 38.27 -10.24
CA ALA A 37 -17.20 37.04 -10.24
C ALA A 37 -15.74 37.28 -10.64
N MET A 38 -15.52 38.09 -11.69
CA MET A 38 -14.15 38.46 -12.10
C MET A 38 -13.45 39.35 -11.07
N MET A 39 -14.17 40.26 -10.40
CA MET A 39 -13.64 41.07 -9.31
C MET A 39 -13.24 40.20 -8.12
N ALA A 40 -14.08 39.25 -7.71
CA ALA A 40 -13.78 38.32 -6.62
C ALA A 40 -12.58 37.42 -6.96
N PHE A 41 -12.52 36.93 -8.20
CA PHE A 41 -11.38 36.15 -8.69
C PHE A 41 -10.09 36.98 -8.71
N PHE A 42 -10.16 38.23 -9.16
CA PHE A 42 -9.02 39.14 -9.15
C PHE A 42 -8.55 39.47 -7.74
N LEU A 43 -9.46 39.74 -6.79
CA LEU A 43 -9.11 39.97 -5.39
C LEU A 43 -8.45 38.73 -4.76
N LEU A 44 -8.92 37.53 -5.10
CA LEU A 44 -8.32 36.28 -4.66
C LEU A 44 -6.89 36.12 -5.22
N MET A 45 -6.71 36.32 -6.52
CA MET A 45 -5.38 36.23 -7.14
C MET A 45 -4.43 37.34 -6.66
N TRP A 46 -4.96 38.53 -6.39
CA TRP A 46 -4.20 39.63 -5.81
C TRP A 46 -3.72 39.30 -4.39
N LEU A 47 -4.58 38.72 -3.55
CA LEU A 47 -4.21 38.23 -2.22
C LEU A 47 -3.16 37.12 -2.29
N LEU A 48 -3.27 36.19 -3.24
CA LEU A 48 -2.29 35.11 -3.41
C LEU A 48 -0.91 35.57 -3.88
N ASN A 49 -0.83 36.72 -4.57
CA ASN A 49 0.44 37.31 -4.99
C ASN A 49 1.03 38.26 -3.93
N ALA A 50 0.18 38.89 -3.10
CA ALA A 50 0.61 39.78 -2.03
C ALA A 50 0.95 39.03 -0.72
N THR A 51 0.60 37.75 -0.61
CA THR A 51 0.89 36.91 0.58
C THR A 51 2.14 36.07 0.37
N THR A 52 2.92 35.91 1.43
CA THR A 52 4.09 35.03 1.42
C THR A 52 3.65 33.56 1.40
N GLU A 53 4.50 32.68 0.90
CA GLU A 53 4.22 31.25 0.79
C GLU A 53 3.84 30.63 2.15
N GLN A 54 4.46 31.11 3.24
CA GLN A 54 4.16 30.70 4.61
C GLN A 54 2.75 31.11 5.07
N GLN A 55 2.30 32.32 4.72
CA GLN A 55 0.94 32.79 5.03
C GLN A 55 -0.13 32.06 4.21
N ARG A 56 0.17 31.73 2.95
CA ARG A 56 -0.71 30.94 2.09
C ARG A 56 -0.92 29.52 2.63
N LYS A 57 0.15 28.91 3.16
CA LYS A 57 0.08 27.59 3.80
C LYS A 57 -0.77 27.61 5.07
N GLY A 58 -0.54 28.59 5.96
CA GLY A 58 -1.34 28.72 7.19
C GLY A 58 -2.84 28.96 6.97
N LEU A 59 -3.21 29.67 5.90
CA LEU A 59 -4.62 29.86 5.55
C LEU A 59 -5.24 28.59 4.95
N ALA A 60 -4.47 27.82 4.17
CA ALA A 60 -4.90 26.53 3.64
C ALA A 60 -5.16 25.51 4.77
N ASP A 61 -4.30 25.49 5.79
CA ASP A 61 -4.46 24.65 6.98
C ASP A 61 -5.70 25.02 7.81
N TYR A 62 -6.11 26.30 7.79
CA TYR A 62 -7.32 26.76 8.48
C TYR A 62 -8.63 26.31 7.81
N PHE A 63 -8.69 26.33 6.47
CA PHE A 63 -9.87 25.90 5.70
C PHE A 63 -9.88 24.41 5.38
N SER A 64 -8.72 23.77 5.45
CA SER A 64 -8.57 22.32 5.45
C SER A 64 -7.97 21.90 6.79
N PRO A 65 -8.74 21.99 7.89
CA PRO A 65 -8.24 21.58 9.20
C PRO A 65 -8.01 20.06 9.14
N THR A 66 -6.78 19.67 8.84
CA THR A 66 -6.27 18.37 9.21
C THR A 66 -6.35 18.36 10.73
N ILE A 67 -7.29 17.57 11.24
CA ILE A 67 -7.68 17.47 12.64
C ILE A 67 -6.44 17.64 13.54
N PRO A 68 -6.36 18.70 14.37
CA PRO A 68 -5.22 18.90 15.24
C PRO A 68 -5.28 17.83 16.33
N ILE A 69 -4.40 16.85 16.23
CA ILE A 69 -4.15 15.93 17.32
C ILE A 69 -3.43 16.76 18.38
N THR A 70 -4.17 17.18 19.39
CA THR A 70 -3.60 17.80 20.59
C THR A 70 -2.53 16.88 21.16
N LYS A 71 -1.27 17.34 21.18
CA LYS A 71 -0.17 16.68 21.88
C LYS A 71 -0.51 16.63 23.37
N MET A 72 -1.03 15.50 23.85
CA MET A 72 -0.88 15.18 25.27
C MET A 72 0.59 14.82 25.48
N SER A 73 1.32 15.78 26.03
CA SER A 73 2.65 15.59 26.60
C SER A 73 2.62 14.35 27.49
N GLY A 74 3.27 13.28 27.02
CA GLY A 74 3.61 12.14 27.87
C GLY A 74 4.56 12.66 28.93
N GLY A 75 4.06 12.77 30.17
CA GLY A 75 4.86 13.08 31.33
C GLY A 75 5.99 12.07 31.46
N GLY A 76 7.21 12.52 31.14
CA GLY A 76 8.44 11.83 31.45
C GLY A 76 8.68 11.89 32.96
N ASP A 77 8.96 10.72 33.53
CA ASP A 77 9.59 10.61 34.84
C ASP A 77 11.02 11.17 34.72
N GLY A 78 11.20 12.43 35.10
CA GLY A 78 12.47 13.13 34.96
C GLY A 78 12.33 14.63 35.19
N SER A 79 12.63 15.09 36.40
CA SER A 79 12.77 16.50 36.73
C SER A 79 14.09 17.01 36.15
N PHE A 80 14.09 17.51 34.90
CA PHE A 80 14.88 18.66 34.42
C PHE A 80 14.74 18.85 32.89
N TRP A 81 14.07 19.93 32.52
CA TRP A 81 14.19 20.79 31.33
C TRP A 81 15.05 20.32 30.13
N GLY A 82 14.42 20.18 28.96
CA GLY A 82 15.08 20.13 27.66
C GLY A 82 14.05 20.09 26.52
N ASP A 83 14.05 21.14 25.70
CA ASP A 83 13.12 21.44 24.61
C ASP A 83 13.52 20.67 23.33
N ASP A 84 12.61 19.87 22.76
CA ASP A 84 12.75 19.33 21.40
C ASP A 84 11.52 19.71 20.57
N VAL A 85 11.75 20.62 19.62
CA VAL A 85 10.77 21.26 18.73
C VAL A 85 10.48 20.42 17.46
N PHE A 86 10.85 19.15 17.40
CA PHE A 86 10.54 18.29 16.24
C PHE A 86 9.97 16.94 16.65
N SER A 87 8.66 16.95 16.91
CA SER A 87 7.80 15.76 16.88
C SER A 87 6.57 16.09 16.04
N GLU A 88 6.76 16.06 14.72
CA GLU A 88 5.67 16.08 13.74
C GLU A 88 5.35 14.62 13.41
N ASP A 89 4.05 14.30 13.35
CA ASP A 89 3.44 12.99 13.05
C ASP A 89 3.58 11.84 14.07
N THR A 90 2.71 11.86 15.08
CA THR A 90 2.14 10.62 15.65
C THR A 90 0.62 10.74 15.72
N LEU A 91 -0.07 10.00 14.84
CA LEU A 91 -1.54 9.99 14.75
C LEU A 91 -2.17 9.33 15.99
N ALA A 92 -3.06 10.05 16.69
CA ALA A 92 -3.90 9.47 17.74
C ALA A 92 -5.03 8.63 17.13
N GLN A 93 -4.98 7.32 17.31
CA GLN A 93 -6.01 6.39 16.84
C GLN A 93 -7.06 6.15 17.93
N THR A 94 -8.16 6.91 17.88
CA THR A 94 -9.34 6.66 18.72
C THR A 94 -10.17 5.53 18.12
N GLY A 95 -9.94 4.31 18.61
CA GLY A 95 -10.80 3.15 18.39
C GLY A 95 -11.24 2.57 19.72
N THR A 96 -12.44 2.95 20.18
CA THR A 96 -13.09 2.26 21.31
C THR A 96 -13.51 0.87 20.84
N GLY A 97 -12.81 -0.18 21.27
CA GLY A 97 -13.32 -1.55 21.12
C GLY A 97 -12.31 -2.69 20.92
N ALA A 98 -11.00 -2.47 20.96
CA ALA A 98 -10.02 -3.57 20.88
C ALA A 98 -9.14 -3.60 22.12
N SER A 99 -9.02 -4.78 22.76
CA SER A 99 -8.05 -5.01 23.83
C SER A 99 -6.63 -4.73 23.33
N LYS A 100 -5.82 -4.11 24.19
CA LYS A 100 -4.51 -3.52 23.84
C LYS A 100 -3.50 -4.50 23.22
N GLU A 101 -3.67 -5.81 23.42
CA GLU A 101 -2.78 -6.84 22.88
C GLU A 101 -2.82 -6.95 21.35
N PHE A 102 -4.00 -6.83 20.72
CA PHE A 102 -4.11 -6.97 19.26
C PHE A 102 -3.63 -5.75 18.46
N GLN A 103 -3.62 -4.55 19.07
CA GLN A 103 -3.17 -3.32 18.41
C GLN A 103 -1.64 -3.23 18.30
N ALA A 104 -0.92 -3.71 19.32
CA ALA A 104 0.55 -3.73 19.31
C ALA A 104 1.10 -4.65 18.19
N GLU A 105 0.39 -5.74 17.90
CA GLU A 105 0.77 -6.72 16.89
C GLU A 105 0.42 -6.25 15.46
N MET A 106 -0.69 -5.52 15.29
CA MET A 106 -1.06 -4.92 14.00
C MET A 106 -0.15 -3.74 13.61
N ASN A 107 0.34 -2.98 14.58
CA ASN A 107 1.31 -1.90 14.35
C ASN A 107 2.71 -2.43 14.08
N LYS A 108 3.11 -3.57 14.65
CA LYS A 108 4.33 -4.30 14.23
C LYS A 108 4.20 -4.88 12.82
N ALA A 109 3.04 -5.38 12.44
CA ALA A 109 2.83 -6.01 11.12
C ALA A 109 2.79 -5.02 9.94
N ARG A 110 2.60 -3.72 10.19
CA ARG A 110 2.66 -2.68 9.14
C ARG A 110 4.07 -2.15 8.88
N GLY A 111 5.03 -2.49 9.75
CA GLY A 111 6.43 -2.05 9.64
C GLY A 111 7.23 -2.69 8.51
N ASP A 112 6.78 -3.84 7.97
CA ASP A 112 7.55 -4.58 6.95
C ASP A 112 7.22 -4.18 5.49
N LEU A 113 6.23 -3.30 5.27
CA LEU A 113 5.77 -2.91 3.92
C LEU A 113 5.88 -1.41 3.63
N ALA A 114 6.47 -0.62 4.52
CA ALA A 114 6.79 0.78 4.27
C ALA A 114 8.31 0.95 4.21
N LEU A 115 8.87 0.82 3.00
CA LEU A 115 10.16 1.43 2.69
C LEU A 115 10.05 2.94 2.96
N GLU A 116 10.81 3.35 3.96
CA GLU A 116 11.37 4.68 4.23
C GLU A 116 10.46 5.91 4.08
N ALA A 117 9.97 6.40 5.24
CA ALA A 117 10.29 7.75 5.68
C ALA A 117 9.97 7.92 7.18
N GLY A 118 11.01 7.89 8.02
CA GLY A 118 11.04 8.54 9.33
C GLY A 118 10.48 7.77 10.54
N GLY A 119 11.37 7.21 11.36
CA GLY A 119 11.04 6.82 12.74
C GLY A 119 11.91 5.71 13.29
N ALA A 120 13.00 6.07 13.99
CA ALA A 120 13.99 5.16 14.56
C ALA A 120 13.38 4.17 15.57
N GLY A 121 13.25 2.91 15.12
CA GLY A 121 13.21 1.73 15.96
C GLY A 121 14.55 1.01 15.85
N GLN A 122 15.18 0.73 16.98
CA GLN A 122 16.51 0.16 17.12
C GLN A 122 16.60 -1.27 16.54
N GLY A 123 16.80 -1.35 15.23
CA GLY A 123 17.36 -2.48 14.50
C GLY A 123 18.36 -1.88 13.52
N SER A 124 19.64 -2.05 13.78
CA SER A 124 20.72 -1.43 13.02
C SER A 124 20.84 -2.07 11.62
N SER A 125 19.94 -1.72 10.72
CA SER A 125 20.13 -1.88 9.28
C SER A 125 20.68 -0.56 8.76
N GLY A 126 21.96 -0.33 9.04
CA GLY A 126 22.65 0.86 8.52
C GLY A 126 22.75 0.82 6.99
N PRO A 127 23.17 1.92 6.34
CA PRO A 127 23.40 1.98 4.89
C PRO A 127 24.26 0.83 4.34
N GLY A 128 25.12 0.24 5.18
CA GLY A 128 25.93 -0.93 4.84
C GLY A 128 25.14 -2.23 4.63
N ALA A 129 23.97 -2.40 5.26
CA ALA A 129 23.12 -3.59 5.11
C ALA A 129 22.67 -3.79 3.67
N LEU A 130 22.16 -2.72 3.06
CA LEU A 130 21.70 -2.72 1.69
C LEU A 130 22.88 -2.87 0.72
N ALA A 131 24.03 -2.26 1.03
CA ALA A 131 25.24 -2.40 0.21
C ALA A 131 25.74 -3.87 0.14
N VAL A 132 25.68 -4.62 1.24
CA VAL A 132 26.05 -6.06 1.24
C VAL A 132 25.05 -6.87 0.40
N ALA A 133 23.75 -6.58 0.50
CA ALA A 133 22.75 -7.25 -0.31
C ALA A 133 22.88 -6.90 -1.82
N GLU A 134 23.28 -5.68 -2.14
CA GLU A 134 23.61 -5.24 -3.51
C GLU A 134 24.82 -5.98 -4.06
N ASP A 135 25.90 -6.10 -3.29
CA ASP A 135 27.10 -6.87 -3.68
C ASP A 135 26.80 -8.36 -3.90
N LEU A 136 25.93 -8.94 -3.06
CA LEU A 136 25.44 -10.30 -3.24
C LEU A 136 24.66 -10.45 -4.55
N LEU A 137 23.77 -9.51 -4.86
CA LEU A 137 23.02 -9.50 -6.12
C LEU A 137 23.97 -9.36 -7.32
N GLU A 138 24.98 -8.50 -7.21
CA GLU A 138 26.02 -8.33 -8.23
C GLU A 138 26.79 -9.63 -8.43
N THR A 139 27.24 -10.29 -7.35
CA THR A 139 27.96 -11.56 -7.39
C THR A 139 27.13 -12.66 -8.05
N LEU A 140 25.85 -12.78 -7.70
CA LEU A 140 24.93 -13.74 -8.31
C LEU A 140 24.69 -13.44 -9.79
N THR A 141 24.60 -12.16 -10.16
CA THR A 141 24.43 -11.74 -11.56
C THR A 141 25.71 -11.96 -12.37
N ALA A 142 26.89 -11.75 -11.77
CA ALA A 142 28.18 -11.96 -12.43
C ALA A 142 28.48 -13.45 -12.65
N ARG A 143 28.16 -14.30 -11.67
CA ARG A 143 28.43 -15.76 -11.74
C ARG A 143 27.32 -16.55 -12.41
N GLY A 144 26.08 -16.09 -12.29
CA GLY A 144 24.87 -16.80 -12.71
C GLY A 144 24.00 -15.99 -13.66
N GLY A 145 24.56 -15.05 -14.42
CA GLY A 145 23.82 -14.06 -15.21
C GLY A 145 22.71 -14.63 -16.09
N GLU A 146 22.94 -15.75 -16.77
CA GLU A 146 21.91 -16.42 -17.58
C GLU A 146 20.77 -16.98 -16.72
N SER A 147 21.09 -17.63 -15.61
CA SER A 147 20.10 -18.20 -14.68
C SER A 147 19.34 -17.12 -13.91
N MET A 148 20.00 -16.02 -13.50
CA MET A 148 19.36 -14.87 -12.86
C MET A 148 18.47 -14.10 -13.83
N ALA A 149 18.88 -13.95 -15.08
CA ALA A 149 18.04 -13.36 -16.13
C ALA A 149 16.81 -14.24 -16.39
N ALA A 150 16.99 -15.56 -16.50
CA ALA A 150 15.89 -16.51 -16.65
C ALA A 150 14.90 -16.44 -15.47
N LEU A 151 15.39 -16.31 -14.23
CA LEU A 151 14.53 -16.09 -13.07
C LEU A 151 13.79 -14.74 -13.13
N LYS A 152 14.46 -13.65 -13.53
CA LYS A 152 13.80 -12.34 -13.66
C LYS A 152 12.76 -12.30 -14.79
N GLU A 153 12.95 -13.09 -15.83
CA GLU A 153 11.97 -13.27 -16.91
C GLU A 153 10.84 -14.23 -16.54
N ALA A 154 11.04 -15.09 -15.53
CA ALA A 154 10.00 -15.94 -15.01
C ALA A 154 8.90 -15.08 -14.38
N ARG A 155 7.70 -15.13 -14.96
CA ARG A 155 6.51 -14.38 -14.50
C ARG A 155 6.08 -14.66 -13.06
N HIS A 156 6.72 -15.60 -12.39
CA HIS A 156 6.41 -16.12 -11.06
C HIS A 156 7.48 -15.80 -10.02
N VAL A 157 8.58 -15.14 -10.41
CA VAL A 157 9.69 -14.87 -9.52
C VAL A 157 9.93 -13.35 -9.45
N VAL A 158 10.00 -12.82 -8.24
CA VAL A 158 10.40 -11.43 -7.99
C VAL A 158 11.60 -11.46 -7.06
N THR A 159 12.62 -10.66 -7.38
CA THR A 159 13.77 -10.48 -6.51
C THR A 159 13.73 -9.07 -5.92
N ARG A 160 14.01 -8.95 -4.63
CA ARG A 160 14.08 -7.66 -3.93
C ARG A 160 15.20 -7.69 -2.89
N LEU A 161 15.78 -6.54 -2.64
CA LEU A 161 16.73 -6.36 -1.55
C LEU A 161 15.96 -6.15 -0.24
N SER A 162 16.50 -6.70 0.84
CA SER A 162 16.01 -6.51 2.20
C SER A 162 17.19 -6.27 3.14
N ASP A 163 16.88 -5.95 4.38
CA ASP A 163 17.85 -5.88 5.46
C ASP A 163 18.47 -7.24 5.80
N GLU A 164 17.70 -8.34 5.80
CA GLU A 164 18.23 -9.70 6.02
C GLU A 164 19.15 -10.16 4.86
N GLY A 165 18.92 -9.66 3.64
CA GLY A 165 19.71 -9.97 2.45
C GLY A 165 18.89 -9.97 1.16
N LEU A 166 19.23 -10.84 0.20
CA LEU A 166 18.51 -10.94 -1.08
C LEU A 166 17.28 -11.84 -0.95
N VAL A 167 16.10 -11.28 -1.21
CA VAL A 167 14.85 -12.02 -1.17
C VAL A 167 14.46 -12.46 -2.58
N ILE A 168 14.22 -13.76 -2.73
CA ILE A 168 13.67 -14.40 -3.92
C ILE A 168 12.25 -14.86 -3.58
N ASP A 169 11.26 -14.16 -4.12
CA ASP A 169 9.84 -14.42 -3.93
C ASP A 169 9.27 -15.19 -5.11
N ILE A 170 8.79 -16.41 -4.88
CA ILE A 170 8.15 -17.28 -5.87
C ILE A 170 6.66 -17.35 -5.53
N PHE A 171 5.77 -16.94 -6.44
CA PHE A 171 4.33 -16.77 -6.13
C PHE A 171 3.40 -17.43 -7.14
N ASP A 172 2.17 -17.74 -6.70
CA ASP A 172 1.11 -18.27 -7.57
C ASP A 172 0.57 -17.20 -8.53
N SER A 173 0.24 -17.62 -9.75
CA SER A 173 -0.61 -16.85 -10.67
C SER A 173 -1.84 -17.67 -11.08
N PRO A 174 -2.89 -17.03 -11.65
CA PRO A 174 -4.07 -17.74 -12.10
C PRO A 174 -3.80 -18.85 -13.13
N SER A 175 -2.74 -18.74 -13.93
CA SER A 175 -2.35 -19.73 -14.92
C SER A 175 -1.38 -20.78 -14.41
N ALA A 176 -0.76 -20.56 -13.24
CA ALA A 176 0.30 -21.43 -12.73
C ALA A 176 0.41 -21.30 -11.20
N GLN A 177 0.09 -22.37 -10.49
CA GLN A 177 0.20 -22.45 -9.03
C GLN A 177 1.42 -23.28 -8.66
N LEU A 178 2.02 -22.98 -7.52
CA LEU A 178 3.22 -23.66 -7.00
C LEU A 178 2.89 -24.99 -6.34
N PHE A 179 1.67 -25.12 -5.80
CA PHE A 179 1.20 -26.34 -5.15
C PHE A 179 -0.22 -26.66 -5.62
N ASP A 180 -0.58 -27.94 -5.61
CA ASP A 180 -1.96 -28.36 -5.81
C ASP A 180 -2.88 -27.67 -4.77
N PRO A 181 -4.06 -27.16 -5.17
CA PRO A 181 -4.96 -26.42 -4.29
C PRO A 181 -5.27 -27.15 -2.98
N GLY A 182 -4.98 -26.49 -1.85
CA GLY A 182 -5.27 -27.03 -0.52
C GLY A 182 -4.35 -28.17 -0.06
N THR A 183 -3.27 -28.46 -0.79
CA THR A 183 -2.32 -29.51 -0.41
C THR A 183 -0.89 -28.95 -0.30
N THR A 184 0.04 -29.85 0.05
CA THR A 184 1.50 -29.62 0.07
C THR A 184 2.21 -30.24 -1.12
N ARG A 185 1.49 -30.80 -2.11
CA ARG A 185 2.10 -31.39 -3.31
C ARG A 185 2.59 -30.28 -4.24
N PRO A 186 3.90 -30.21 -4.57
CA PRO A 186 4.43 -29.23 -5.49
C PRO A 186 3.97 -29.52 -6.92
N THR A 187 3.84 -28.47 -7.74
CA THR A 187 3.61 -28.61 -9.19
C THR A 187 4.95 -28.67 -9.93
N PRO A 188 5.00 -29.22 -11.17
CA PRO A 188 6.23 -29.25 -11.98
C PRO A 188 6.92 -27.89 -12.12
N LEU A 189 6.12 -26.82 -12.20
CA LEU A 189 6.64 -25.45 -12.22
C LEU A 189 7.49 -25.13 -10.99
N LEU A 190 7.01 -25.48 -9.79
CA LEU A 190 7.75 -25.23 -8.56
C LEU A 190 9.02 -26.09 -8.51
N GLU A 191 8.96 -27.36 -8.97
CA GLU A 191 10.13 -28.23 -9.01
C GLU A 191 11.23 -27.65 -9.91
N ASP A 192 10.89 -27.26 -11.14
CA ASP A 192 11.82 -26.67 -12.10
C ASP A 192 12.40 -25.33 -11.61
N THR A 193 11.54 -24.51 -10.99
CA THR A 193 11.95 -23.20 -10.45
C THR A 193 12.90 -23.37 -9.27
N LEU A 194 12.58 -24.24 -8.31
CA LEU A 194 13.43 -24.48 -7.15
C LEU A 194 14.75 -25.17 -7.51
N ALA A 195 14.77 -26.06 -8.51
CA ALA A 195 16.00 -26.63 -9.03
C ALA A 195 16.93 -25.54 -9.63
N SER A 196 16.34 -24.61 -10.39
CA SER A 196 17.07 -23.46 -10.95
C SER A 196 17.61 -22.52 -9.87
N VAL A 197 16.78 -22.26 -8.84
CA VAL A 197 17.18 -21.47 -7.67
C VAL A 197 18.29 -22.18 -6.89
N ALA A 198 18.21 -23.49 -6.64
CA ALA A 198 19.23 -24.25 -5.93
C ALA A 198 20.59 -24.18 -6.63
N SER A 199 20.61 -24.31 -7.96
CA SER A 199 21.83 -24.16 -8.76
C SER A 199 22.46 -22.77 -8.59
N LEU A 200 21.65 -21.72 -8.61
CA LEU A 200 22.09 -20.34 -8.37
C LEU A 200 22.63 -20.13 -6.96
N LEU A 201 21.94 -20.66 -5.95
CA LEU A 201 22.38 -20.57 -4.55
C LEU A 201 23.69 -21.33 -4.29
N GLY A 202 24.04 -22.28 -5.15
CA GLY A 202 25.34 -22.97 -5.14
C GLY A 202 26.52 -22.09 -5.56
N LEU A 203 26.29 -20.94 -6.20
CA LEU A 203 27.35 -20.01 -6.63
C LEU A 203 27.87 -19.12 -5.49
N VAL A 204 27.14 -19.09 -4.38
CA VAL A 204 27.43 -18.31 -3.17
C VAL A 204 27.50 -19.23 -1.97
N THR A 205 28.15 -18.77 -0.89
CA THR A 205 28.35 -19.55 0.34
C THR A 205 27.35 -19.18 1.44
N ASN A 206 26.55 -18.14 1.22
CA ASN A 206 25.63 -17.56 2.19
C ASN A 206 24.59 -18.54 2.71
N ASP A 207 24.18 -18.36 3.95
CA ASP A 207 23.06 -19.11 4.50
C ASP A 207 21.72 -18.65 3.91
N ILE A 208 20.69 -19.48 4.05
CA ILE A 208 19.34 -19.18 3.57
C ILE A 208 18.27 -19.37 4.64
N SER A 209 17.18 -18.62 4.51
CA SER A 209 15.92 -18.82 5.22
C SER A 209 14.80 -19.08 4.22
N VAL A 210 13.95 -20.06 4.49
CA VAL A 210 12.79 -20.40 3.66
C VAL A 210 11.51 -20.04 4.41
N ALA A 211 10.59 -19.34 3.75
CA ALA A 211 9.33 -18.94 4.33
C ALA A 211 8.14 -19.24 3.40
N GLY A 212 7.02 -19.67 3.99
CA GLY A 212 5.78 -19.95 3.29
C GLY A 212 4.68 -18.98 3.69
N TYR A 213 3.95 -18.48 2.70
CA TYR A 213 2.83 -17.57 2.88
C TYR A 213 1.63 -18.06 2.06
N LEU A 214 0.43 -17.76 2.54
CA LEU A 214 -0.81 -18.14 1.90
C LEU A 214 -1.78 -16.96 1.80
N ALA A 215 -2.66 -17.04 0.81
CA ALA A 215 -3.82 -16.18 0.71
C ALA A 215 -4.79 -16.45 1.87
N ALA A 216 -5.44 -15.39 2.35
CA ALA A 216 -6.48 -15.47 3.34
C ALA A 216 -7.66 -16.31 2.83
N ARG A 217 -8.30 -17.02 3.76
CA ARG A 217 -9.53 -17.77 3.50
C ARG A 217 -10.75 -16.99 4.00
N PRO A 218 -11.95 -17.24 3.45
CA PRO A 218 -13.18 -16.66 3.99
C PRO A 218 -13.35 -16.99 5.47
N ILE A 219 -13.86 -16.04 6.26
CA ILE A 219 -14.07 -16.21 7.70
C ILE A 219 -15.08 -17.33 8.05
N VAL A 220 -15.91 -17.72 7.08
CA VAL A 220 -16.90 -18.80 7.22
C VAL A 220 -16.29 -20.21 7.16
N VAL A 221 -15.01 -20.34 6.82
CA VAL A 221 -14.32 -21.62 6.83
C VAL A 221 -14.13 -22.06 8.28
N ARG A 222 -14.77 -23.17 8.67
CA ARG A 222 -14.76 -23.71 10.04
C ARG A 222 -13.34 -23.99 10.53
N ASP A 223 -12.56 -24.70 9.72
CA ASP A 223 -11.20 -25.10 10.03
C ASP A 223 -10.27 -24.45 8.99
N ASN A 224 -9.53 -23.42 9.41
CA ASN A 224 -8.65 -22.67 8.51
C ASN A 224 -7.22 -23.26 8.52
N PRO A 225 -6.79 -23.99 7.46
CA PRO A 225 -5.54 -24.74 7.47
C PRO A 225 -4.32 -23.88 7.11
N VAL A 226 -4.44 -22.55 7.06
CA VAL A 226 -3.36 -21.66 6.57
C VAL A 226 -2.06 -21.79 7.35
N TRP A 227 -2.12 -22.03 8.67
CA TRP A 227 -0.92 -22.24 9.47
C TRP A 227 -0.22 -23.53 9.05
N ASP A 228 -0.93 -24.66 9.12
CA ASP A 228 -0.38 -25.99 8.79
C ASP A 228 0.14 -26.05 7.35
N LEU A 229 -0.63 -25.50 6.40
CA LEU A 229 -0.25 -25.50 4.99
C LEU A 229 0.95 -24.59 4.73
N SER A 230 1.03 -23.40 5.32
CA SER A 230 2.14 -22.48 5.07
C SER A 230 3.47 -23.06 5.56
N THR A 231 3.49 -23.62 6.78
CA THR A 231 4.67 -24.28 7.35
C THR A 231 5.05 -25.52 6.56
N SER A 232 4.08 -26.37 6.22
CA SER A 232 4.36 -27.60 5.48
C SER A 232 4.83 -27.34 4.04
N ARG A 233 4.33 -26.27 3.39
CA ARG A 233 4.80 -25.86 2.06
C ARG A 233 6.21 -25.27 2.11
N ALA A 234 6.54 -24.50 3.15
CA ALA A 234 7.91 -24.02 3.38
C ALA A 234 8.88 -25.20 3.60
N ASP A 235 8.48 -26.20 4.38
CA ASP A 235 9.29 -27.41 4.60
C ASP A 235 9.42 -28.27 3.32
N THR A 236 8.36 -28.35 2.52
CA THR A 236 8.42 -29.02 1.20
C THR A 236 9.41 -28.30 0.29
N ALA A 237 9.38 -26.96 0.23
CA ALA A 237 10.35 -26.19 -0.55
C ALA A 237 11.79 -26.40 -0.05
N ARG A 238 12.01 -26.40 1.28
CA ARG A 238 13.30 -26.77 1.89
C ARG A 238 13.78 -28.13 1.39
N ALA A 239 12.94 -29.17 1.51
CA ALA A 239 13.30 -30.52 1.10
C ALA A 239 13.65 -30.63 -0.39
N MET A 240 12.97 -29.85 -1.24
CA MET A 240 13.25 -29.79 -2.69
C MET A 240 14.59 -29.10 -3.01
N LEU A 241 14.94 -28.04 -2.28
CA LEU A 241 16.26 -27.42 -2.40
C LEU A 241 17.38 -28.42 -2.02
N GLU A 242 17.21 -29.15 -0.91
CA GLU A 242 18.15 -30.21 -0.49
C GLU A 242 18.25 -31.33 -1.53
N GLY A 243 17.10 -31.79 -2.06
CA GLY A 243 17.05 -32.79 -3.12
C GLY A 243 17.72 -32.35 -4.43
N SER A 244 17.81 -31.03 -4.65
CA SER A 244 18.50 -30.42 -5.79
C SER A 244 20.01 -30.20 -5.54
N GLY A 245 20.53 -30.62 -4.39
CA GLY A 245 21.96 -30.56 -4.06
C GLY A 245 22.39 -29.37 -3.20
N PHE A 246 21.45 -28.57 -2.68
CA PHE A 246 21.77 -27.50 -1.72
C PHE A 246 22.20 -28.10 -0.37
N ASP A 247 23.24 -27.54 0.27
CA ASP A 247 23.73 -28.02 1.56
C ASP A 247 22.70 -27.76 2.67
N PRO A 248 22.12 -28.79 3.31
CA PRO A 248 21.12 -28.62 4.37
C PRO A 248 21.62 -27.77 5.54
N ARG A 249 22.93 -27.75 5.80
CA ARG A 249 23.53 -26.99 6.92
C ARG A 249 23.44 -25.48 6.72
N ARG A 250 23.26 -25.02 5.48
CA ARG A 250 23.09 -23.61 5.14
C ARG A 250 21.66 -23.13 5.29
N ILE A 251 20.70 -24.03 5.58
CA ILE A 251 19.31 -23.64 5.83
C ILE A 251 19.14 -23.34 7.31
N GLN A 252 19.12 -22.05 7.66
CA GLN A 252 19.08 -21.61 9.06
C GLN A 252 17.67 -21.62 9.64
N ARG A 253 16.65 -21.41 8.80
CA ARG A 253 15.28 -21.23 9.25
C ARG A 253 14.26 -21.66 8.20
N VAL A 254 13.18 -22.30 8.66
CA VAL A 254 11.95 -22.56 7.90
C VAL A 254 10.77 -21.97 8.67
N THR A 255 9.99 -21.09 8.02
CA THR A 255 8.90 -20.36 8.69
C THR A 255 7.59 -20.44 7.91
N GLY A 256 6.47 -20.68 8.59
CA GLY A 256 5.12 -20.49 8.03
C GLY A 256 4.48 -19.21 8.58
N PHE A 257 4.08 -18.29 7.70
CA PHE A 257 3.44 -17.03 8.09
C PHE A 257 1.92 -17.02 7.93
N ALA A 258 1.32 -18.13 7.48
CA ALA A 258 -0.10 -18.20 7.12
C ALA A 258 -0.49 -17.03 6.19
N ASP A 259 -1.58 -16.32 6.51
CA ASP A 259 -2.14 -15.18 5.80
C ASP A 259 -1.80 -13.82 6.46
N ARG A 260 -0.80 -13.79 7.36
CA ARG A 260 -0.50 -12.62 8.21
C ARG A 260 0.31 -11.53 7.49
N LYS A 261 1.08 -11.89 6.47
CA LYS A 261 1.89 -10.96 5.67
C LYS A 261 1.50 -11.03 4.18
N PRO A 262 0.35 -10.46 3.77
CA PRO A 262 -0.08 -10.44 2.37
C PRO A 262 0.79 -9.50 1.54
N ALA A 263 1.11 -9.91 0.31
CA ALA A 263 1.82 -9.09 -0.69
C ALA A 263 0.86 -8.24 -1.55
N ASP A 264 -0.41 -8.66 -1.66
CA ASP A 264 -1.48 -7.98 -2.39
C ASP A 264 -2.52 -7.40 -1.42
N LEU A 265 -3.07 -6.22 -1.76
CA LEU A 265 -4.12 -5.56 -0.98
C LEU A 265 -5.35 -6.46 -0.79
N ASN A 266 -5.71 -7.21 -1.84
CA ASN A 266 -6.68 -8.27 -1.74
C ASN A 266 -6.04 -9.47 -1.04
N ARG A 267 -6.34 -9.64 0.25
CA ARG A 267 -5.84 -10.74 1.08
C ARG A 267 -6.14 -12.13 0.50
N MET A 268 -7.22 -12.28 -0.26
CA MET A 268 -7.60 -13.56 -0.87
C MET A 268 -6.99 -13.79 -2.26
N SER A 269 -6.19 -12.84 -2.77
CA SER A 269 -5.49 -12.97 -4.05
C SER A 269 -4.53 -14.16 -4.03
N LEU A 270 -4.50 -14.94 -5.13
CA LEU A 270 -3.52 -16.02 -5.30
C LEU A 270 -2.09 -15.50 -5.20
N ARG A 271 -1.84 -14.21 -5.51
CA ARG A 271 -0.52 -13.59 -5.36
C ARG A 271 0.05 -13.70 -3.94
N ASN A 272 -0.81 -13.88 -2.93
CA ASN A 272 -0.38 -14.05 -1.54
C ASN A 272 0.10 -15.48 -1.23
N ASN A 273 -0.23 -16.48 -2.05
CA ASN A 273 0.39 -17.79 -1.99
C ASN A 273 1.79 -17.70 -2.59
N ARG A 274 2.81 -17.80 -1.75
CA ARG A 274 4.20 -17.66 -2.19
C ARG A 274 5.17 -18.36 -1.27
N ILE A 275 6.31 -18.73 -1.83
CA ILE A 275 7.49 -19.22 -1.12
C ILE A 275 8.57 -18.16 -1.27
N GLU A 276 9.09 -17.71 -0.14
CA GLU A 276 10.16 -16.75 -0.07
C GLU A 276 11.44 -17.45 0.36
N ILE A 277 12.51 -17.23 -0.39
CA ILE A 277 13.85 -17.70 -0.06
C ILE A 277 14.70 -16.46 0.14
N VAL A 278 15.20 -16.27 1.36
CA VAL A 278 16.09 -15.16 1.70
C VAL A 278 17.49 -15.70 1.74
N VAL A 279 18.36 -15.16 0.89
CA VAL A 279 19.81 -15.38 0.97
C VAL A 279 20.35 -14.39 2.00
N LEU A 280 20.74 -14.92 3.15
CA LEU A 280 21.17 -14.14 4.30
C LEU A 280 22.51 -13.49 3.98
N ARG A 281 22.67 -12.22 4.35
CA ARG A 281 23.98 -11.59 4.36
C ARG A 281 24.88 -12.32 5.37
N ASP A 282 26.16 -12.43 5.07
CA ASP A 282 27.13 -12.89 6.06
C ASP A 282 27.33 -11.74 7.06
N ASP A 283 27.10 -12.01 8.35
CA ASP A 283 27.40 -11.04 9.41
C ASP A 283 28.93 -10.87 9.49
N LEU A 284 29.45 -9.78 8.91
CA LEU A 284 30.85 -9.35 9.06
C LEU A 284 31.11 -8.73 10.44
#